data_AF-A0A962KK39-F1
#
_entry.id   AF-A0A962KK39-F1
#
_cell.length_a   1.000
_cell.length_b   1.000
_cell.length_c   1.000
_cell.angle_alpha   90.00
_cell.angle_beta   90.00
_cell.angle_gamma   90.00
#
_symmetry.space_group_name_H-M   'P 1'
#
loop_
_entity.id
_entity.type
_entity.pdbx_description
1 polymer ?
#
loop_
_entity_poly.entity_id
_entity_poly.type
_entity_poly.pdbx_seq_one_letter_code
_entity_poly.pdbx_strand_id
1 'polypeptide(L)'
;MNARHTVVSVALLAALLMPLQGARAVEILSVGELALHCAHYSADPDNKDGIFCMRYIQGFIDGAVATDERVTYNVSARYTKSESYAERATRTRGVFMPRYATYYAEFCLGDPVPLQDVVGKVVAHLGGREFADEQLPARGVVYEVLRREYPCAKEDEK
;
A
#
# COMPACT_ATOMS: atom_id res chain seq x y z
N MET A 1 52.83 -17.03 -25.84
CA MET A 1 52.18 -16.59 -24.58
C MET A 1 51.06 -15.56 -24.77
N ASN A 2 50.64 -15.19 -25.99
CA ASN A 2 49.74 -14.02 -26.18
C ASN A 2 48.23 -14.34 -26.21
N ALA A 3 47.83 -15.55 -26.60
CA ALA A 3 46.42 -15.91 -26.78
C ALA A 3 45.63 -16.02 -25.46
N ARG A 4 46.28 -16.43 -24.37
CA ARG A 4 45.64 -16.51 -23.04
C ARG A 4 45.36 -15.13 -22.46
N HIS A 5 46.27 -14.17 -22.65
CA HIS A 5 46.08 -12.81 -22.14
C HIS A 5 45.01 -12.04 -22.93
N THR A 6 44.91 -12.23 -24.25
CA THR A 6 43.86 -11.59 -25.05
C THR A 6 42.47 -12.12 -24.70
N VAL A 7 42.32 -13.43 -24.48
CA VAL A 7 41.02 -14.02 -24.07
C VAL A 7 40.58 -13.51 -22.69
N VAL A 8 41.51 -13.41 -21.73
CA VAL A 8 41.20 -12.88 -20.39
C VAL A 8 40.80 -11.41 -20.45
N SER A 9 41.50 -10.58 -21.23
CA SER A 9 41.15 -9.16 -21.38
C SER A 9 39.80 -8.94 -22.07
N VAL A 10 39.46 -9.74 -23.08
CA VAL A 10 38.17 -9.63 -23.78
C VAL A 10 37.01 -10.06 -22.85
N ALA A 11 37.19 -11.10 -22.04
CA ALA A 11 36.19 -11.53 -21.07
C ALA A 11 35.94 -10.47 -19.98
N LEU A 12 36.99 -9.78 -19.52
CA LEU A 12 36.88 -8.70 -18.54
C LEU A 12 36.14 -7.48 -19.09
N LEU A 13 36.41 -7.10 -20.34
CA LEU A 13 35.67 -6.03 -21.01
C LEU A 13 34.20 -6.40 -21.26
N ALA A 14 33.91 -7.66 -21.60
CA ALA A 14 32.53 -8.13 -21.79
C ALA A 14 31.72 -8.13 -20.48
N ALA A 15 32.34 -8.44 -19.33
CA ALA A 15 31.69 -8.38 -18.03
C ALA A 15 31.35 -6.94 -17.60
N LEU A 16 32.15 -5.95 -18.01
CA LEU A 16 31.90 -4.51 -17.76
C LEU A 16 30.75 -3.93 -18.60
N LEU A 17 30.34 -4.61 -19.67
CA LEU A 17 29.25 -4.19 -20.57
C LEU A 17 27.90 -4.81 -20.19
N MET A 18 27.82 -5.59 -19.11
CA MET A 18 26.54 -6.10 -18.64
C MET A 18 25.72 -4.94 -18.06
N PRO A 19 24.50 -4.68 -18.58
CA PRO A 19 23.63 -3.68 -17.99
C PRO A 19 23.33 -4.10 -16.56
N LEU A 20 23.75 -3.28 -15.60
CA LEU A 20 23.26 -3.38 -14.23
C LEU A 20 21.75 -3.22 -14.29
N GLN A 21 21.02 -4.32 -14.12
CA GLN A 21 19.59 -4.27 -13.90
C GLN A 21 19.37 -3.45 -12.63
N GLY A 22 19.03 -2.18 -12.81
CA GLY A 22 18.83 -1.26 -11.70
C GLY A 22 17.57 -1.64 -10.96
N ALA A 23 17.70 -2.31 -9.81
CA ALA A 23 16.62 -2.42 -8.86
C ALA A 23 16.21 -1.00 -8.47
N ARG A 24 14.96 -0.63 -8.74
CA ARG A 24 14.45 0.66 -8.31
C ARG A 24 14.03 0.54 -6.85
N ALA A 25 14.31 1.56 -6.05
CA ALA A 25 13.87 1.59 -4.65
C ALA A 25 12.34 1.48 -4.49
N VAL A 26 11.60 1.76 -5.56
CA VAL A 26 10.15 1.59 -5.63
C VAL A 26 9.81 0.84 -6.91
N GLU A 27 9.44 -0.42 -6.77
CA GLU A 27 8.82 -1.22 -7.82
C GLU A 27 7.32 -1.23 -7.58
N ILE A 28 6.54 -0.86 -8.60
CA ILE A 28 5.09 -0.74 -8.47
C ILE A 28 4.47 -2.08 -8.84
N LEU A 29 3.86 -2.75 -7.86
CA LEU A 29 3.00 -3.90 -8.11
C LEU A 29 1.77 -3.43 -8.90
N SER A 30 1.52 -4.09 -10.03
CA SER A 30 0.37 -3.83 -10.88
C SER A 30 -0.89 -4.53 -10.36
N VAL A 31 -2.06 -4.07 -10.80
CA VAL A 31 -3.35 -4.69 -10.45
C VAL A 31 -3.42 -6.13 -10.98
N GLY A 32 -2.93 -6.38 -12.19
CA GLY A 32 -2.89 -7.73 -12.77
C GLY A 32 -2.05 -8.70 -11.93
N GLU A 33 -0.85 -8.27 -11.50
CA GLU A 33 0.00 -9.08 -10.63
C GLU A 33 -0.65 -9.35 -9.27
N LEU A 34 -1.27 -8.33 -8.67
CA LEU A 34 -2.01 -8.52 -7.41
C LEU A 34 -3.17 -9.51 -7.60
N ALA A 35 -3.94 -9.38 -8.69
CA ALA A 35 -5.05 -10.27 -8.99
C ALA A 35 -4.60 -11.72 -9.15
N LEU A 36 -3.47 -11.96 -9.82
CA LEU A 36 -2.88 -13.30 -9.94
C LEU A 36 -2.55 -13.91 -8.57
N HIS A 37 -1.91 -13.14 -7.69
CA HIS A 37 -1.60 -13.62 -6.33
C HIS A 37 -2.87 -13.82 -5.48
N CYS A 38 -3.91 -13.04 -5.72
CA CYS A 38 -5.18 -13.13 -4.99
C CYS A 38 -6.16 -14.17 -5.56
N ALA A 39 -5.92 -14.73 -6.75
CA ALA A 39 -6.89 -15.53 -7.50
C ALA A 39 -7.42 -16.76 -6.74
N HIS A 40 -6.57 -17.36 -5.90
CA HIS A 40 -6.91 -18.57 -5.14
C HIS A 40 -6.96 -18.34 -3.63
N TYR A 41 -6.95 -17.08 -3.18
CA TYR A 41 -6.90 -16.73 -1.76
C TYR A 41 -8.02 -17.41 -0.95
N SER A 42 -9.24 -17.44 -1.48
CA SER A 42 -10.39 -18.04 -0.78
C SER A 42 -10.30 -19.57 -0.64
N ALA A 43 -9.54 -20.24 -1.51
CA ALA A 43 -9.41 -21.69 -1.50
C ALA A 43 -8.21 -22.15 -0.67
N ASP A 44 -7.11 -21.40 -0.72
CA ASP A 44 -5.86 -21.72 -0.04
C ASP A 44 -5.09 -20.43 0.35
N PRO A 45 -5.49 -19.77 1.44
CA PRO A 45 -4.89 -18.50 1.87
C PRO A 45 -3.45 -18.64 2.36
N ASP A 46 -3.02 -19.86 2.69
CA ASP A 46 -1.70 -20.16 3.26
C ASP A 46 -0.66 -20.57 2.20
N ASN A 47 -1.05 -20.66 0.93
CA ASN A 47 -0.08 -20.81 -0.14
C ASN A 47 0.71 -19.51 -0.37
N LYS A 48 1.76 -19.61 -1.19
CA LYS A 48 2.67 -18.49 -1.45
C LYS A 48 1.94 -17.26 -1.99
N ASP A 49 0.98 -17.47 -2.87
CA ASP A 49 0.21 -16.41 -3.54
C ASP A 49 -0.79 -15.76 -2.58
N GLY A 50 -1.51 -16.55 -1.80
CA GLY A 50 -2.44 -16.09 -0.77
C GLY A 50 -1.75 -15.31 0.34
N ILE A 51 -0.58 -15.79 0.79
CA ILE A 51 0.28 -15.06 1.73
C ILE A 51 0.72 -13.74 1.11
N PHE A 52 1.14 -13.72 -0.16
CA PHE A 52 1.54 -12.48 -0.84
C PHE A 52 0.39 -11.48 -0.94
N CYS A 53 -0.78 -11.93 -1.39
CA CYS A 53 -2.01 -11.12 -1.47
C CYS A 53 -2.34 -10.46 -0.12
N MET A 54 -2.39 -11.27 0.95
CA MET A 54 -2.68 -10.80 2.30
C MET A 54 -1.63 -9.79 2.80
N ARG A 55 -0.33 -10.09 2.64
CA ARG A 55 0.75 -9.23 3.15
C ARG A 55 0.87 -7.92 2.37
N TYR A 56 0.57 -7.92 1.07
CA TYR A 56 0.50 -6.69 0.30
C TYR A 56 -0.61 -5.76 0.83
N ILE A 57 -1.82 -6.29 1.02
CA ILE A 57 -2.97 -5.53 1.54
C ILE A 57 -2.69 -5.05 2.97
N GLN A 58 -2.13 -5.91 3.83
CA GLN A 58 -1.71 -5.52 5.16
C GLN A 58 -0.68 -4.38 5.12
N GLY A 59 0.36 -4.50 4.28
CA GLY A 59 1.37 -3.46 4.14
C GLY A 59 0.81 -2.14 3.62
N PHE A 60 -0.21 -2.18 2.76
CA PHE A 60 -0.94 -0.98 2.36
C PHE A 60 -1.65 -0.31 3.54
N ILE A 61 -2.37 -1.10 4.35
CA ILE A 61 -3.09 -0.60 5.54
C ILE A 61 -2.10 -0.03 6.56
N ASP A 62 -1.04 -0.77 6.88
CA ASP A 62 0.01 -0.34 7.82
C ASP A 62 0.67 0.95 7.33
N GLY A 63 0.92 1.06 6.02
CA GLY A 63 1.45 2.26 5.39
C GLY A 63 0.49 3.45 5.52
N ALA A 64 -0.79 3.26 5.23
CA ALA A 64 -1.82 4.29 5.37
C ALA A 64 -1.94 4.79 6.82
N VAL A 65 -2.01 3.87 7.80
CA VAL A 65 -2.05 4.19 9.24
C VAL A 65 -0.81 4.95 9.68
N ALA A 66 0.38 4.47 9.31
CA ALA A 66 1.63 5.14 9.67
C ALA A 66 1.75 6.53 9.05
N THR A 67 1.24 6.74 7.83
CA THR A 67 1.18 8.07 7.24
C THR A 67 0.14 8.95 7.92
N ASP A 68 -1.03 8.43 8.29
CA ASP A 68 -2.08 9.21 8.94
C ASP A 68 -1.65 9.72 10.33
N GLU A 69 -1.06 8.85 11.14
CA GLU A 69 -0.51 9.19 12.46
C GLU A 69 0.60 10.25 12.34
N ARG A 70 1.53 10.07 11.40
CA ARG A 70 2.67 10.98 11.22
C ARG A 70 2.30 12.26 10.49
N VAL A 71 1.32 12.25 9.59
CA VAL A 71 0.76 13.44 8.93
C VAL A 71 0.00 14.26 9.95
N THR A 72 -0.80 13.64 10.83
CA THR A 72 -1.46 14.33 11.96
C THR A 72 -0.43 15.09 12.82
N TYR A 73 0.73 14.49 13.09
CA TYR A 73 1.79 15.13 13.89
C TYR A 73 2.59 16.20 13.12
N ASN A 74 2.89 15.98 11.83
CA ASN A 74 3.76 16.87 11.05
C ASN A 74 3.03 18.00 10.31
N VAL A 75 1.79 17.77 9.85
CA VAL A 75 0.96 18.79 9.18
C VAL A 75 0.41 19.78 10.19
N SER A 76 0.00 19.31 11.38
CA SER A 76 -0.40 20.21 12.47
C SER A 76 0.75 21.09 12.98
N ALA A 77 2.00 20.64 12.84
CA ALA A 77 3.18 21.44 13.12
C ALA A 77 3.60 22.40 11.98
N ARG A 78 3.14 22.19 10.74
CA ARG A 78 3.60 22.93 9.55
C ARG A 78 2.57 23.84 8.89
N TYR A 79 1.26 23.65 9.11
CA TYR A 79 0.24 24.54 8.57
C TYR A 79 -0.19 25.60 9.58
N THR A 80 0.48 26.75 9.52
CA THR A 80 -0.03 28.05 9.99
C THR A 80 -1.18 28.53 9.08
N LYS A 81 -2.27 27.75 9.00
CA LYS A 81 -3.60 28.28 8.69
C LYS A 81 -4.32 28.43 10.02
N SER A 82 -5.25 29.39 10.15
CA SER A 82 -5.96 29.66 11.40
C SER A 82 -6.68 28.40 11.89
N GLU A 83 -6.01 27.67 12.76
CA GLU A 83 -6.47 26.46 13.43
C GLU A 83 -7.79 26.78 14.14
N SER A 84 -8.85 26.00 13.86
CA SER A 84 -10.11 26.15 14.59
C SER A 84 -9.92 25.73 16.05
N TYR A 85 -10.80 26.19 16.95
CA TYR A 85 -10.74 25.76 18.36
C TYR A 85 -10.84 24.24 18.49
N ALA A 86 -11.63 23.59 17.63
CA ALA A 86 -11.78 22.14 17.58
C ALA A 86 -10.49 21.45 17.15
N GLU A 87 -9.83 21.93 16.08
CA GLU A 87 -8.53 21.37 15.64
C GLU A 87 -7.45 21.52 16.72
N ARG A 88 -7.40 22.68 17.40
CA ARG A 88 -6.48 22.90 18.53
C ARG A 88 -6.76 21.98 19.70
N ALA A 89 -8.04 21.77 20.01
CA ALA A 89 -8.45 20.86 21.07
C ALA A 89 -8.05 19.42 20.72
N THR A 90 -8.28 18.96 19.49
CA THR A 90 -7.88 17.62 19.03
C THR A 90 -6.37 17.41 19.13
N ARG A 91 -5.57 18.40 18.72
CA ARG A 91 -4.10 18.34 18.80
C ARG A 91 -3.57 18.33 20.23
N THR A 92 -4.12 19.18 21.11
CA THR A 92 -3.58 19.37 22.46
C THR A 92 -4.16 18.43 23.50
N ARG A 93 -5.39 17.98 23.30
CA ARG A 93 -6.13 17.14 24.25
C ARG A 93 -6.31 15.70 23.78
N GLY A 94 -5.99 15.39 22.52
CA GLY A 94 -6.14 14.05 21.96
C GLY A 94 -7.58 13.59 22.04
N VAL A 95 -8.40 13.90 21.04
CA VAL A 95 -9.64 13.13 20.87
C VAL A 95 -9.23 11.67 20.76
N PHE A 96 -9.98 10.78 21.40
CA PHE A 96 -9.78 9.34 21.37
C PHE A 96 -9.96 8.85 19.93
N MET A 97 -8.94 9.08 19.09
CA MET A 97 -8.88 8.53 17.76
C MET A 97 -8.78 7.02 17.95
N PRO A 98 -9.68 6.23 17.35
CA PRO A 98 -9.50 4.79 17.28
C PRO A 98 -8.06 4.52 16.82
N ARG A 99 -7.39 3.54 17.41
CA ARG A 99 -5.97 3.23 17.15
C ARG A 99 -5.63 3.00 15.67
N TYR A 100 -6.64 2.90 14.80
CA TYR A 100 -6.58 2.61 13.37
C TYR A 100 -7.38 3.60 12.51
N ALA A 101 -7.76 4.77 13.04
CA ALA A 101 -8.42 5.80 12.26
C ALA A 101 -7.42 6.40 11.27
N THR A 102 -7.63 6.13 9.98
CA THR A 102 -6.90 6.75 8.88
C THR A 102 -7.71 7.92 8.32
N TYR A 103 -7.89 8.95 9.14
CA TYR A 103 -8.78 10.07 8.85
C TYR A 103 -8.43 10.78 7.53
N TYR A 104 -7.14 10.98 7.22
CA TYR A 104 -6.68 11.54 5.95
C TYR A 104 -6.60 10.52 4.81
N ALA A 105 -6.73 9.22 5.09
CA ALA A 105 -6.85 8.20 4.05
C ALA A 105 -8.31 7.97 3.59
N GLU A 106 -9.28 8.76 4.09
CA GLU A 106 -10.68 8.71 3.66
C GLU A 106 -11.39 7.34 3.82
N PHE A 107 -10.80 6.42 4.59
CA PHE A 107 -11.40 5.17 5.03
C PHE A 107 -11.16 4.98 6.53
N CYS A 108 -12.06 4.29 7.22
CA CYS A 108 -11.98 4.09 8.66
C CYS A 108 -12.18 2.62 9.00
N LEU A 109 -11.09 1.94 9.36
CA LEU A 109 -11.15 0.60 9.92
C LEU A 109 -11.51 0.73 11.40
N GLY A 110 -12.75 0.39 11.76
CA GLY A 110 -13.22 0.43 13.15
C GLY A 110 -12.48 -0.55 14.08
N ASP A 111 -12.87 -0.57 15.36
CA ASP A 111 -12.36 -1.53 16.34
C ASP A 111 -12.81 -2.97 16.00
N PRO A 112 -11.94 -3.96 16.25
CA PRO A 112 -10.97 -4.45 15.28
C PRO A 112 -11.62 -5.31 14.19
N VAL A 113 -11.43 -4.92 12.93
CA VAL A 113 -11.81 -5.73 11.77
C VAL A 113 -10.72 -6.79 11.50
N PRO A 114 -11.06 -8.08 11.37
CA PRO A 114 -10.12 -9.11 10.96
C PRO A 114 -9.49 -8.79 9.61
N LEU A 115 -8.16 -8.92 9.49
CA LEU A 115 -7.45 -8.70 8.22
C LEU A 115 -8.04 -9.55 7.08
N GLN A 116 -8.48 -10.77 7.39
CA GLN A 116 -9.09 -11.70 6.44
C GLN A 116 -10.36 -11.12 5.79
N ASP A 117 -11.18 -10.39 6.55
CA ASP A 117 -12.41 -9.76 6.04
C ASP A 117 -12.06 -8.65 5.06
N VAL A 118 -11.06 -7.83 5.41
CA VAL A 118 -10.55 -6.77 4.53
C VAL A 118 -9.97 -7.35 3.25
N VAL A 119 -9.15 -8.39 3.35
CA VAL A 119 -8.58 -9.09 2.19
C VAL A 119 -9.69 -9.70 1.33
N GLY A 120 -10.68 -10.34 1.94
CA GLY A 120 -11.82 -10.92 1.24
C GLY A 120 -12.59 -9.89 0.40
N LYS A 121 -12.77 -8.66 0.90
CA LYS A 121 -13.39 -7.57 0.13
C LYS A 121 -12.55 -7.13 -1.08
N VAL A 122 -11.23 -7.07 -0.92
CA VAL A 122 -10.30 -6.74 -2.02
C VAL A 122 -10.30 -7.86 -3.06
N VAL A 123 -10.18 -9.12 -2.64
CA VAL A 123 -10.20 -10.31 -3.51
C VAL A 123 -11.51 -10.38 -4.30
N ALA A 124 -12.65 -10.17 -3.64
CA ALA A 124 -13.95 -10.16 -4.30
C ALA A 124 -14.04 -9.06 -5.38
N HIS A 125 -13.42 -7.90 -5.13
CA HIS A 125 -13.35 -6.83 -6.11
C HIS A 125 -12.43 -7.17 -7.29
N LEU A 126 -11.29 -7.82 -7.03
CA LEU A 126 -10.34 -8.27 -8.05
C LEU A 126 -10.91 -9.37 -8.95
N GLY A 127 -11.68 -10.32 -8.40
CA GLY A 127 -12.29 -11.41 -9.16
C GLY A 127 -13.49 -11.02 -10.02
N GLY A 128 -14.07 -9.83 -9.81
CA GLY A 128 -15.29 -9.38 -10.47
C GLY A 128 -15.11 -8.45 -11.67
N ARG A 129 -13.87 -8.12 -12.06
CA ARG A 129 -13.58 -7.14 -13.13
C ARG A 129 -12.47 -7.65 -14.06
N GLU A 130 -12.66 -7.43 -15.36
CA GLU A 130 -11.53 -7.22 -16.27
C GLU A 130 -11.02 -5.79 -16.01
N PHE A 131 -9.81 -5.65 -15.50
CA PHE A 131 -9.21 -4.34 -15.34
C PHE A 131 -8.87 -3.80 -16.73
N ALA A 132 -9.47 -2.67 -17.11
CA ALA A 132 -9.26 -2.05 -18.42
C ALA A 132 -7.77 -1.72 -18.69
N ASP A 133 -7.00 -1.55 -17.61
CA ASP A 133 -5.55 -1.42 -17.63
C ASP A 133 -4.98 -2.18 -16.41
N GLU A 134 -4.50 -3.40 -16.66
CA GLU A 134 -3.87 -4.24 -15.64
C GLU A 134 -2.55 -3.67 -15.13
N GLN A 135 -1.91 -2.76 -15.86
CA GLN A 135 -0.63 -2.14 -15.49
C GLN A 135 -0.79 -1.01 -14.47
N LEU A 136 -2.03 -0.65 -14.12
CA LEU A 136 -2.28 0.32 -13.06
C LEU A 136 -1.69 -0.15 -11.72
N PRO A 137 -1.29 0.78 -10.83
CA PRO A 137 -0.78 0.42 -9.51
C PRO A 137 -1.85 -0.27 -8.65
N ALA A 138 -1.54 -1.45 -8.12
CA ALA A 138 -2.40 -2.22 -7.23
C ALA A 138 -2.89 -1.41 -6.01
N ARG A 139 -2.03 -0.53 -5.48
CA ARG A 139 -2.36 0.40 -4.39
C ARG A 139 -3.63 1.23 -4.65
N GLY A 140 -3.91 1.58 -5.92
CA GLY A 140 -5.08 2.39 -6.27
C GLY A 140 -6.38 1.60 -6.09
N VAL A 141 -6.39 0.33 -6.48
CA VAL A 141 -7.55 -0.55 -6.32
C VAL A 141 -7.78 -0.88 -4.84
N VAL A 142 -6.72 -1.18 -4.08
CA VAL A 142 -6.85 -1.40 -2.64
C VAL A 142 -7.44 -0.16 -1.95
N TYR A 143 -6.96 1.04 -2.30
CA TYR A 143 -7.49 2.30 -1.79
C TYR A 143 -8.99 2.49 -2.13
N GLU A 144 -9.37 2.28 -3.39
CA GLU A 144 -10.77 2.40 -3.83
C GLU A 144 -11.69 1.46 -3.04
N VAL A 145 -11.29 0.20 -2.89
CA VAL A 145 -12.07 -0.80 -2.16
C VAL A 145 -12.23 -0.39 -0.70
N LEU A 146 -11.14 0.01 -0.04
CA LEU A 146 -11.19 0.39 1.38
C LEU A 146 -12.11 1.61 1.60
N ARG A 147 -12.05 2.62 0.74
CA ARG A 147 -12.95 3.78 0.81
C ARG A 147 -14.42 3.43 0.61
N ARG A 148 -14.71 2.49 -0.29
CA ARG A 148 -16.09 2.09 -0.59
C ARG A 148 -16.68 1.21 0.52
N GLU A 149 -15.91 0.24 1.00
CA GLU A 149 -16.39 -0.74 1.98
C GLU A 149 -16.28 -0.25 3.42
N TYR A 150 -15.37 0.69 3.71
CA TYR A 150 -15.10 1.24 5.04
C TYR A 150 -15.11 2.79 5.04
N PRO A 151 -16.20 3.45 4.64
CA PRO A 151 -16.27 4.91 4.67
C PRO A 151 -16.23 5.42 6.12
N CYS A 152 -15.48 6.50 6.36
CA CYS A 152 -15.55 7.22 7.62
C CYS A 152 -16.94 7.87 7.78
N ALA A 153 -17.51 7.77 8.99
CA ALA A 153 -18.68 8.56 9.32
C ALA A 153 -18.33 10.05 9.16
N LYS A 154 -19.16 10.80 8.42
CA LYS A 154 -19.09 12.26 8.46
C LYS A 154 -19.63 12.64 9.83
N GLU A 155 -18.84 13.34 10.63
CA GLU A 155 -19.38 13.97 11.83
C GLU A 155 -20.48 14.93 11.37
N ASP A 156 -21.74 14.58 11.63
CA ASP A 156 -22.86 15.50 11.46
C ASP A 156 -22.64 16.65 12.45
N GLU A 157 -22.24 17.80 11.89
CA GLU A 157 -22.13 19.09 12.56
C GLU A 157 -23.47 19.38 13.28
N LYS A 158 -23.47 19.32 14.62
CA LYS A 158 -24.62 19.73 15.45
C LYS A 158 -24.21 20.79 16.45
#